data_AF-A0AAJ0CED4-F1
#
_entry.id   AF-A0AAJ0CED4-F1
#
_cell.length_a   1.000
_cell.length_b   1.000
_cell.length_c   1.000
_cell.angle_alpha   90.00
_cell.angle_beta   90.00
_cell.angle_gamma   90.00
#
_symmetry.space_group_name_H-M   'P 1'
#
loop_
_entity.id
_entity.type
_entity.pdbx_description
1 polymer ?
#
loop_
_entity_poly.entity_id
_entity_poly.type
_entity_poly.pdbx_seq_one_letter_code
_entity_poly.pdbx_strand_id
1 'polypeptide(L)'
;MSHGPKFTCIDQAILALDDLILWIVKSVRTANQIRTGLSQVITLDDIEQTRVGLDQHLDTWWSGFTSLPEEPLLLSPENQSTDTTPLLLEVRWLQAKMWVNTDLNIDEFAWDDHIPTMRRIVQISRQAQSTGAVTLRTSRKFSFFTGFCPMLYWVVHKCRVLRLRAAALSLIHDLSWERETTWDRATLYGSGARIIEMEHDVKLTPEKLAELQDLDIDEEDDDIGVAEGSHRVRNFFPQSGWDSFLQSDGQEAFRRSICFEMVKKGGDGDHVLQSWIMRR
;
A
#
# COMPACT_ATOMS: atom_id res chain seq x y z
N MET A 1 29.16 -8.14 -17.26
CA MET A 1 29.01 -7.08 -16.24
C MET A 1 28.21 -5.95 -16.87
N SER A 2 26.88 -5.97 -16.71
CA SER A 2 26.03 -4.86 -17.14
C SER A 2 26.23 -3.72 -16.14
N HIS A 3 26.73 -2.57 -16.60
CA HIS A 3 26.77 -1.38 -15.77
C HIS A 3 25.34 -0.86 -15.66
N GLY A 4 24.71 -1.07 -14.50
CA GLY A 4 23.42 -0.46 -14.18
C GLY A 4 23.49 1.08 -14.25
N PRO A 5 22.33 1.76 -14.30
CA PRO A 5 22.27 3.20 -14.34
C PRO A 5 22.98 3.76 -13.10
N LYS A 6 23.92 4.68 -13.32
CA LYS A 6 24.52 5.45 -12.24
C LYS A 6 23.73 6.74 -12.11
N PHE A 7 22.90 6.82 -11.07
CA PHE A 7 22.21 8.07 -10.75
C PHE A 7 23.22 9.07 -10.19
N THR A 8 23.07 10.35 -10.54
CA THR A 8 23.90 11.44 -9.98
C THR A 8 23.16 12.26 -8.92
N CYS A 9 21.84 12.12 -8.83
CA CYS A 9 21.00 12.75 -7.81
C CYS A 9 19.70 11.95 -7.59
N ILE A 10 18.98 12.28 -6.51
CA ILE A 10 17.73 11.62 -6.12
C ILE A 10 16.62 11.77 -7.18
N ASP A 11 16.54 12.93 -7.85
CA ASP A 11 15.51 13.21 -8.86
C ASP A 11 15.58 12.26 -10.05
N GLN A 12 16.80 11.88 -10.47
CA GLN A 12 16.99 10.89 -11.54
C GLN A 12 16.49 9.51 -11.11
N ALA A 13 16.73 9.13 -9.85
CA ALA A 13 16.24 7.86 -9.31
C ALA A 13 14.71 7.85 -9.22
N ILE A 14 14.08 8.97 -8.82
CA ILE A 14 12.62 9.14 -8.81
C ILE A 14 12.04 8.93 -10.21
N LEU A 15 12.52 9.68 -11.20
CA LEU A 15 12.00 9.62 -12.57
C LEU A 15 12.16 8.22 -13.18
N ALA A 16 13.33 7.60 -12.98
CA ALA A 16 13.58 6.25 -13.46
C ALA A 16 12.65 5.21 -12.81
N LEU A 17 12.34 5.35 -11.51
CA LEU A 17 11.40 4.46 -10.84
C LEU A 17 9.96 4.69 -11.30
N ASP A 18 9.55 5.95 -11.51
CA ASP A 18 8.23 6.31 -12.03
C ASP A 18 7.97 5.64 -13.38
N ASP A 19 8.95 5.72 -14.29
CA ASP A 19 8.88 5.06 -15.60
C ASP A 19 8.72 3.53 -15.46
N LEU A 20 9.52 2.89 -14.60
CA LEU A 20 9.40 1.44 -14.35
C LEU A 20 8.02 1.08 -13.78
N ILE A 21 7.50 1.86 -12.83
CA ILE A 21 6.17 1.62 -12.25
C ILE A 21 5.08 1.73 -13.31
N LEU A 22 5.17 2.66 -14.27
CA LEU A 22 4.22 2.75 -15.38
C LEU A 22 4.20 1.47 -16.23
N TRP A 23 5.37 0.92 -16.53
CA TRP A 23 5.48 -0.35 -17.26
C TRP A 23 4.94 -1.53 -16.46
N ILE A 24 5.20 -1.57 -15.15
CA ILE A 24 4.69 -2.62 -14.26
C ILE A 24 3.16 -2.56 -14.19
N VAL A 25 2.57 -1.38 -14.00
CA VAL A 25 1.11 -1.22 -13.99
C VAL A 25 0.49 -1.66 -15.31
N LYS A 26 1.15 -1.39 -16.44
CA LYS A 26 0.72 -1.89 -17.75
C LYS A 26 0.78 -3.42 -17.80
N SER A 27 1.89 -4.03 -17.35
CA SER A 27 2.04 -5.49 -17.27
C SER A 27 0.95 -6.14 -16.42
N VAL A 28 0.74 -5.65 -15.20
CA VAL A 28 -0.31 -6.13 -14.28
C VAL A 28 -1.70 -6.04 -14.91
N ARG A 29 -2.01 -4.94 -15.61
CA ARG A 29 -3.30 -4.79 -16.31
C ARG A 29 -3.46 -5.79 -17.45
N THR A 30 -2.40 -6.02 -18.22
CA THR A 30 -2.40 -7.02 -19.29
C THR A 30 -2.55 -8.43 -18.72
N ALA A 31 -1.82 -8.77 -17.67
CA ALA A 31 -1.97 -10.04 -16.94
C ALA A 31 -3.41 -10.24 -16.46
N ASN A 32 -4.01 -9.21 -15.86
CA ASN A 32 -5.43 -9.24 -15.45
C ASN A 32 -6.40 -9.49 -16.62
N GLN A 33 -6.15 -8.90 -17.80
CA GLN A 33 -6.97 -9.17 -18.98
C GLN A 33 -6.86 -10.62 -19.47
N ILE A 34 -5.67 -11.22 -19.39
CA ILE A 34 -5.49 -12.64 -19.70
C ILE A 34 -6.20 -13.52 -18.67
N ARG A 35 -6.03 -13.24 -17.36
CA ARG A 35 -6.71 -13.98 -16.27
C ARG A 35 -8.23 -13.97 -16.42
N THR A 36 -8.79 -12.88 -16.96
CA THR A 36 -10.23 -12.71 -17.19
C THR A 36 -10.70 -13.20 -18.57
N GLY A 37 -9.79 -13.72 -19.41
CA GLY A 37 -10.10 -14.23 -20.75
C GLY A 37 -10.44 -13.15 -21.78
N LEU A 38 -10.12 -11.89 -21.52
CA LEU A 38 -10.50 -10.74 -22.35
C LEU A 38 -9.49 -10.43 -23.48
N SER A 39 -8.26 -10.97 -23.43
CA SER A 39 -7.22 -10.69 -24.42
C SER A 39 -6.66 -11.97 -25.05
N GLN A 40 -6.66 -12.02 -26.38
CA GLN A 40 -6.09 -13.13 -27.18
C GLN A 40 -4.81 -12.74 -27.95
N VAL A 41 -4.34 -11.49 -27.82
CA VAL A 41 -3.24 -10.97 -28.65
C VAL A 41 -1.87 -11.15 -28.00
N ILE A 42 -1.82 -11.22 -26.66
CA ILE A 42 -0.58 -11.35 -25.89
C ILE A 42 -0.59 -12.74 -25.25
N THR A 43 0.53 -13.47 -25.38
CA THR A 43 0.64 -14.82 -24.82
C THR A 43 1.11 -14.78 -23.37
N LEU A 44 0.93 -15.89 -22.63
CA LEU A 44 1.49 -16.03 -21.28
C LEU A 44 3.02 -15.93 -21.29
N ASP A 45 3.68 -16.50 -22.30
CA ASP A 45 5.13 -16.44 -22.46
C ASP A 45 5.63 -15.00 -22.63
N ASP A 46 4.88 -14.16 -23.38
CA ASP A 46 5.23 -12.74 -23.55
C ASP A 46 5.16 -11.98 -22.22
N ILE A 47 4.17 -12.28 -21.38
CA ILE A 47 4.05 -11.67 -20.05
C ILE A 47 5.18 -12.13 -19.15
N GLU A 48 5.49 -13.42 -19.14
CA GLU A 48 6.57 -13.96 -18.30
C GLU A 48 7.91 -13.35 -18.68
N GLN A 49 8.21 -13.21 -19.97
CA GLN A 49 9.41 -12.52 -20.44
C GLN A 49 9.44 -11.05 -20.01
N THR A 50 8.29 -10.36 -20.11
CA THR A 50 8.15 -8.97 -19.67
C THR A 50 8.40 -8.84 -18.16
N ARG A 51 7.81 -9.73 -17.37
CA ARG A 51 7.98 -9.82 -15.92
C ARG A 51 9.45 -9.99 -15.53
N VAL A 52 10.14 -10.96 -16.13
CA VAL A 52 11.57 -11.20 -15.88
C VAL A 52 12.41 -9.95 -16.21
N GLY A 53 12.13 -9.30 -17.34
CA GLY A 53 12.83 -8.07 -17.72
C GLY A 53 12.58 -6.91 -16.75
N LEU A 54 11.34 -6.73 -16.29
CA LEU A 54 10.98 -5.71 -15.31
C LEU A 54 11.64 -5.97 -13.95
N ASP A 55 11.69 -7.23 -13.51
CA ASP A 55 12.34 -7.62 -12.27
C ASP A 55 13.84 -7.30 -12.29
N GLN A 56 14.52 -7.62 -13.39
CA GLN A 56 15.93 -7.28 -13.61
C GLN A 56 16.18 -5.77 -13.64
N HIS A 57 15.27 -5.01 -14.26
CA HIS A 57 15.36 -3.55 -14.27
C HIS A 57 15.16 -2.94 -12.87
N LEU A 58 14.29 -3.51 -12.03
CA LEU A 58 14.13 -3.10 -10.64
C LEU A 58 15.38 -3.37 -9.81
N ASP A 59 16.03 -4.53 -9.99
CA ASP A 59 17.30 -4.84 -9.30
C ASP A 59 18.42 -3.90 -9.74
N THR A 60 18.46 -3.62 -11.04
CA THR A 60 19.39 -2.68 -11.66
C THR A 60 19.17 -1.25 -11.15
N TRP A 61 17.91 -0.83 -11.01
CA TRP A 61 17.55 0.46 -10.40
C TRP A 61 17.96 0.50 -8.92
N TRP A 62 17.67 -0.54 -8.14
CA TRP A 62 18.02 -0.62 -6.72
C TRP A 62 19.52 -0.46 -6.51
N SER A 63 20.33 -1.20 -7.28
CA SER A 63 21.79 -1.09 -7.23
C SER A 63 22.28 0.32 -7.54
N GLY A 64 21.68 1.01 -8.52
CA GLY A 64 22.01 2.40 -8.85
C GLY A 64 21.61 3.36 -7.73
N PHE A 65 20.42 3.18 -7.16
CA PHE A 65 19.88 4.02 -6.09
C PHE A 65 20.70 3.90 -4.80
N THR A 66 21.02 2.68 -4.35
CA THR A 66 21.84 2.46 -3.14
C THR A 66 23.30 2.88 -3.31
N SER A 67 23.76 3.07 -4.56
CA SER A 67 25.10 3.57 -4.87
C SER A 67 25.17 5.09 -4.98
N LEU A 68 24.05 5.81 -4.82
CA LEU A 68 24.07 7.25 -4.74
C LEU A 68 24.97 7.67 -3.57
N PRO A 69 25.91 8.60 -3.79
CA PRO A 69 26.65 9.15 -2.67
C PRO A 69 25.63 9.77 -1.71
N GLU A 70 25.74 9.45 -0.42
CA GLU A 70 25.12 10.28 0.60
C GLU A 70 25.66 11.70 0.36
N GLU A 71 24.85 12.58 -0.22
CA GLU A 71 25.26 13.98 -0.32
C GLU A 71 25.65 14.40 1.10
N PRO A 72 26.80 15.06 1.30
CA PRO A 72 27.19 15.54 2.62
C PRO A 72 26.29 16.74 2.99
N LEU A 73 25.04 16.44 3.36
CA LEU A 73 24.17 17.30 4.16
C LEU A 73 24.69 17.41 5.62
N LEU A 74 25.81 16.74 5.93
CA LEU A 74 26.50 16.69 7.22
C LEU A 74 27.27 17.96 7.61
N LEU A 75 26.85 19.15 7.17
CA LEU A 75 27.49 20.41 7.61
C LEU A 75 26.73 21.17 8.71
N SER A 76 25.70 20.58 9.34
CA SER A 76 25.20 21.09 10.62
C SER A 76 24.48 20.01 11.44
N PRO A 77 24.85 19.77 12.71
CA PRO A 77 24.08 18.95 13.65
C PRO A 77 22.63 19.43 13.87
N GLU A 78 22.31 20.66 13.45
CA GLU A 78 20.98 21.28 13.48
C GLU A 78 20.10 20.91 12.27
N ASN A 79 20.67 20.30 11.21
CA ASN A 79 19.98 19.87 9.99
C ASN A 79 19.96 18.34 9.88
N GLN A 80 19.47 17.64 10.92
CA GLN A 80 19.05 16.25 10.72
C GLN A 80 18.01 16.25 9.60
N SER A 81 18.38 15.70 8.45
CA SER A 81 17.55 15.69 7.25
C SER A 81 16.20 15.05 7.59
N THR A 82 15.15 15.86 7.53
CA THR A 82 13.74 15.42 7.60
C THR A 82 13.30 14.83 6.26
N ASP A 83 14.22 14.57 5.34
CA ASP A 83 13.89 14.06 4.02
C ASP A 83 13.55 12.56 4.11
N THR A 84 12.28 12.26 3.86
CA THR A 84 11.75 10.89 3.83
C THR A 84 11.73 10.32 2.41
N THR A 85 12.24 11.07 1.41
CA THR A 85 12.26 10.66 0.00
C THR A 85 13.02 9.34 -0.22
N PRO A 86 14.22 9.10 0.35
CA PRO A 86 14.89 7.81 0.17
C PRO A 86 14.07 6.64 0.72
N LEU A 87 13.43 6.82 1.88
CA LEU A 87 12.57 5.82 2.51
C LEU A 87 11.33 5.52 1.65
N LEU A 88 10.71 6.56 1.10
CA LEU A 88 9.58 6.42 0.19
C LEU A 88 9.98 5.67 -1.08
N LEU A 89 11.15 5.97 -1.64
CA LEU A 89 11.66 5.29 -2.83
C LEU A 89 11.92 3.79 -2.59
N GLU A 90 12.46 3.42 -1.43
CA GLU A 90 12.60 2.01 -1.05
C GLU A 90 11.23 1.32 -0.96
N VAL A 91 10.24 1.92 -0.29
CA VAL A 91 8.88 1.37 -0.20
C VAL A 91 8.26 1.18 -1.59
N ARG A 92 8.41 2.17 -2.48
CA ARG A 92 7.89 2.09 -3.86
C ARG A 92 8.56 0.97 -4.66
N TRP A 93 9.87 0.79 -4.49
CA TRP A 93 10.60 -0.32 -5.11
C TRP A 93 10.15 -1.69 -4.57
N LEU A 94 10.00 -1.84 -3.26
CA LEU A 94 9.49 -3.08 -2.63
C LEU A 94 8.10 -3.44 -3.17
N GLN A 95 7.22 -2.45 -3.29
CA GLN A 95 5.89 -2.64 -3.86
C GLN A 95 5.94 -3.02 -5.34
N ALA A 96 6.79 -2.36 -6.13
CA ALA A 96 7.01 -2.70 -7.53
C ALA A 96 7.49 -4.16 -7.70
N LYS A 97 8.45 -4.61 -6.87
CA LYS A 97 8.91 -6.01 -6.84
C LYS A 97 7.76 -6.98 -6.51
N MET A 98 6.93 -6.67 -5.50
CA MET A 98 5.78 -7.51 -5.18
C MET A 98 4.81 -7.61 -6.36
N TRP A 99 4.46 -6.49 -7.01
CA TRP A 99 3.56 -6.48 -8.17
C TRP A 99 4.07 -7.32 -9.34
N VAL A 100 5.35 -7.17 -9.69
CA VAL A 100 5.96 -8.00 -10.75
C VAL A 100 5.91 -9.47 -10.36
N ASN A 101 6.10 -9.81 -9.09
CA ASN A 101 6.17 -11.20 -8.65
C ASN A 101 4.82 -11.92 -8.52
N THR A 102 3.71 -11.21 -8.63
CA THR A 102 2.36 -11.74 -8.36
C THR A 102 1.33 -11.42 -9.44
N ASP A 103 1.71 -10.69 -10.49
CA ASP A 103 0.82 -10.24 -11.56
C ASP A 103 0.01 -11.35 -12.25
N LEU A 104 0.61 -12.54 -12.40
CA LEU A 104 -0.03 -13.72 -12.98
C LEU A 104 -0.79 -14.59 -11.97
N ASN A 105 -0.60 -14.38 -10.66
CA ASN A 105 -1.25 -15.19 -9.65
C ASN A 105 -2.75 -14.88 -9.59
N ILE A 106 -3.56 -15.93 -9.66
CA ILE A 106 -5.02 -15.84 -9.48
C ILE A 106 -5.37 -15.96 -7.99
N ASP A 107 -4.53 -16.64 -7.23
CA ASP A 107 -4.74 -16.87 -5.82
C ASP A 107 -4.36 -15.64 -4.98
N GLU A 108 -5.30 -15.16 -4.18
CA GLU A 108 -5.07 -14.06 -3.23
C GLU A 108 -4.16 -14.48 -2.06
N PHE A 109 -3.91 -15.78 -1.86
CA PHE A 109 -2.92 -16.24 -0.88
C PHE A 109 -1.48 -16.09 -1.36
N ALA A 110 -1.23 -15.84 -2.65
CA ALA A 110 0.11 -15.61 -3.17
C ALA A 110 0.81 -14.37 -2.56
N TRP A 111 0.06 -13.51 -1.88
CA TRP A 111 0.60 -12.37 -1.14
C TRP A 111 1.26 -12.77 0.19
N ASP A 112 0.98 -13.96 0.72
CA ASP A 112 1.53 -14.42 2.00
C ASP A 112 3.05 -14.64 1.90
N ASP A 113 3.54 -15.08 0.74
CA ASP A 113 4.98 -15.18 0.43
C ASP A 113 5.71 -13.81 0.52
N HIS A 114 4.95 -12.71 0.48
CA HIS A 114 5.46 -11.35 0.56
C HIS A 114 5.21 -10.68 1.92
N ILE A 115 4.76 -11.41 2.95
CA ILE A 115 4.63 -10.89 4.32
C ILE A 115 5.93 -10.23 4.82
N PRO A 116 7.13 -10.81 4.65
CA PRO A 116 8.37 -10.16 5.07
C PRO A 116 8.61 -8.81 4.38
N THR A 117 8.25 -8.72 3.09
CA THR A 117 8.33 -7.46 2.33
C THR A 117 7.34 -6.42 2.86
N MET A 118 6.12 -6.81 3.18
CA MET A 118 5.11 -5.91 3.76
C MET A 118 5.52 -5.45 5.17
N ARG A 119 6.12 -6.32 5.98
CA ARG A 119 6.71 -5.95 7.27
C ARG A 119 7.79 -4.89 7.10
N ARG A 120 8.70 -5.07 6.13
CA ARG A 120 9.73 -4.08 5.80
C ARG A 120 9.13 -2.72 5.41
N ILE A 121 8.05 -2.71 4.62
CA ILE A 121 7.32 -1.46 4.29
C ILE A 121 6.83 -0.75 5.56
N VAL A 122 6.23 -1.49 6.51
CA VAL A 122 5.76 -0.93 7.78
C VAL A 122 6.93 -0.38 8.62
N GLN A 123 8.04 -1.10 8.70
CA GLN A 123 9.25 -0.66 9.42
C GLN A 123 9.83 0.65 8.84
N ILE A 124 10.01 0.73 7.52
CA ILE A 124 10.49 1.94 6.83
C ILE A 124 9.54 3.12 7.08
N SER A 125 8.23 2.85 7.08
CA SER A 125 7.22 3.87 7.33
C SER A 125 7.26 4.36 8.79
N ARG A 126 7.47 3.47 9.77
CA ARG A 126 7.73 3.86 11.17
C ARG A 126 9.00 4.71 11.29
N GLN A 127 10.05 4.37 10.55
CA GLN A 127 11.25 5.21 10.47
C GLN A 127 10.90 6.61 9.92
N ALA A 128 10.14 6.70 8.83
CA ALA A 128 9.69 7.98 8.28
C ALA A 128 8.78 8.79 9.23
N GLN A 129 8.01 8.11 10.08
CA GLN A 129 7.23 8.76 11.14
C GLN A 129 8.14 9.36 12.22
N SER A 130 9.18 8.61 12.61
CA SER A 130 10.11 9.00 13.68
C SER A 130 11.03 10.18 13.31
N THR A 131 11.30 10.42 12.03
CA THR A 131 12.13 11.55 11.58
C THR A 131 11.48 12.92 11.81
N GLY A 132 10.24 12.99 12.31
CA GLY A 132 9.56 14.24 12.66
C GLY A 132 9.21 15.13 11.46
N ALA A 133 9.55 14.70 10.25
CA ALA A 133 9.24 15.39 9.00
C ALA A 133 7.72 15.64 8.84
N VAL A 134 6.91 14.76 9.45
CA VAL A 134 5.45 14.77 9.30
C VAL A 134 4.73 15.48 10.46
N THR A 135 5.31 15.53 11.65
CA THR A 135 4.67 16.06 12.86
C THR A 135 4.62 17.60 12.94
N LEU A 136 5.35 18.31 12.08
CA LEU A 136 5.46 19.77 12.10
C LEU A 136 4.52 20.53 11.15
N ARG A 137 3.69 19.86 10.33
CA ARG A 137 2.85 20.55 9.34
C ARG A 137 1.35 20.39 9.60
N THR A 138 0.75 21.50 10.02
CA THR A 138 -0.67 21.81 9.87
C THR A 138 -1.21 21.37 8.49
N SER A 139 -2.42 20.79 8.50
CA SER A 139 -3.12 20.06 7.42
C SER A 139 -2.45 20.00 6.03
N ARG A 140 -1.79 18.88 5.74
CA ARG A 140 -1.35 18.51 4.39
C ARG A 140 -2.55 18.16 3.51
N LYS A 141 -3.09 19.15 2.78
CA LYS A 141 -4.33 19.00 2.00
C LYS A 141 -4.18 18.16 0.72
N PHE A 142 -3.17 18.43 -0.10
CA PHE A 142 -3.01 17.78 -1.39
C PHE A 142 -1.54 17.65 -1.82
N SER A 143 -1.16 16.50 -2.35
CA SER A 143 0.12 16.24 -3.02
C SER A 143 -0.08 15.79 -4.47
N PHE A 144 0.72 16.32 -5.39
CA PHE A 144 0.81 15.84 -6.78
C PHE A 144 1.66 14.56 -6.91
N PHE A 145 2.40 14.22 -5.87
CA PHE A 145 3.20 13.00 -5.82
C PHE A 145 2.47 11.92 -5.02
N THR A 146 2.68 10.68 -5.43
CA THR A 146 2.23 9.52 -4.67
C THR A 146 3.14 9.34 -3.45
N GLY A 147 2.60 9.48 -2.24
CA GLY A 147 3.32 9.31 -0.99
C GLY A 147 3.15 7.91 -0.42
N PHE A 148 3.21 7.80 0.91
CA PHE A 148 3.09 6.53 1.62
C PHE A 148 1.64 5.98 1.63
N CYS A 149 0.63 6.82 1.37
CA CYS A 149 -0.78 6.46 1.53
C CYS A 149 -1.20 5.21 0.73
N PRO A 150 -1.03 5.15 -0.61
CA PRO A 150 -1.38 3.95 -1.35
C PRO A 150 -0.46 2.77 -1.06
N MET A 151 0.78 3.01 -0.64
CA MET A 151 1.72 1.93 -0.33
C MET A 151 1.33 1.21 0.97
N LEU A 152 0.99 1.97 2.00
CA LEU A 152 0.48 1.42 3.26
C LEU A 152 -0.91 0.82 3.09
N TYR A 153 -1.77 1.46 2.28
CA TYR A 153 -3.08 0.89 1.96
C TYR A 153 -2.96 -0.47 1.27
N TRP A 154 -1.94 -0.65 0.44
CA TRP A 154 -1.65 -1.96 -0.15
C TRP A 154 -1.40 -3.02 0.91
N VAL A 155 -0.59 -2.73 1.94
CA VAL A 155 -0.38 -3.64 3.08
C VAL A 155 -1.69 -3.93 3.80
N VAL A 156 -2.48 -2.90 4.10
CA VAL A 156 -3.81 -3.07 4.75
C VAL A 156 -4.73 -3.97 3.93
N HIS A 157 -4.74 -3.80 2.61
CA HIS A 157 -5.63 -4.54 1.73
C HIS A 157 -5.12 -5.96 1.45
N LYS A 158 -3.84 -6.16 1.16
CA LYS A 158 -3.29 -7.44 0.69
C LYS A 158 -2.71 -8.36 1.77
N CYS A 159 -2.18 -7.81 2.87
CA CYS A 159 -1.68 -8.62 3.97
C CYS A 159 -2.83 -9.33 4.69
N ARG A 160 -2.60 -10.57 5.15
CA ARG A 160 -3.54 -11.31 6.00
C ARG A 160 -3.19 -11.24 7.49
N VAL A 161 -2.04 -10.70 7.89
CA VAL A 161 -1.61 -10.63 9.30
C VAL A 161 -2.24 -9.40 9.98
N LEU A 162 -3.11 -9.62 10.97
CA LEU A 162 -3.86 -8.54 11.64
C LEU A 162 -2.96 -7.40 12.16
N ARG A 163 -1.86 -7.75 12.83
CA ARG A 163 -0.93 -6.77 13.44
C ARG A 163 -0.30 -5.86 12.38
N LEU A 164 0.21 -6.43 11.29
CA LEU A 164 0.81 -5.66 10.19
C LEU A 164 -0.21 -4.72 9.53
N ARG A 165 -1.45 -5.19 9.34
CA ARG A 165 -2.53 -4.37 8.77
C ARG A 165 -2.92 -3.23 9.69
N ALA A 166 -3.06 -3.50 10.99
CA ALA A 166 -3.36 -2.48 12.00
C ALA A 166 -2.24 -1.42 12.05
N ALA A 167 -0.98 -1.84 12.08
CA ALA A 167 0.16 -0.93 12.05
C ALA A 167 0.18 -0.07 10.78
N ALA A 168 -0.02 -0.67 9.61
CA ALA A 168 -0.09 0.05 8.34
C ALA A 168 -1.26 1.05 8.30
N LEU A 169 -2.43 0.65 8.82
CA LEU A 169 -3.62 1.51 8.87
C LEU A 169 -3.38 2.77 9.71
N SER A 170 -2.73 2.65 10.86
CA SER A 170 -2.37 3.82 11.68
C SER A 170 -1.37 4.72 10.97
N LEU A 171 -0.37 4.14 10.30
CA LEU A 171 0.62 4.92 9.54
C LEU A 171 -0.01 5.68 8.37
N ILE A 172 -1.10 5.19 7.76
CA ILE A 172 -1.87 5.95 6.76
C ILE A 172 -2.37 7.26 7.37
N HIS A 173 -2.92 7.21 8.58
CA HIS A 173 -3.41 8.39 9.26
C HIS A 173 -2.28 9.41 9.52
N ASP A 174 -1.12 8.91 9.94
CA ASP A 174 -0.02 9.75 10.43
C ASP A 174 0.88 10.29 9.33
N LEU A 175 1.15 9.52 8.28
CA LEU A 175 2.11 9.87 7.22
C LEU A 175 1.48 10.55 5.99
N SER A 176 0.20 10.30 5.74
CA SER A 176 -0.42 10.62 4.46
C SER A 176 -0.97 12.04 4.40
N TRP A 177 -0.91 12.64 3.21
CA TRP A 177 -1.70 13.83 2.91
C TRP A 177 -3.19 13.47 2.87
N GLU A 178 -4.09 14.45 3.06
CA GLU A 178 -5.54 14.22 2.90
C GLU A 178 -5.85 13.64 1.51
N ARG A 179 -5.10 14.10 0.49
CA ARG A 179 -5.12 13.53 -0.85
C ARG A 179 -3.73 13.48 -1.49
N GLU A 180 -3.37 12.33 -2.03
CA GLU A 180 -2.14 12.10 -2.78
C GLU A 180 -2.52 11.68 -4.19
N THR A 181 -2.40 12.57 -5.16
CA THR A 181 -2.91 12.37 -6.53
C THR A 181 -4.41 12.04 -6.53
N THR A 182 -4.79 10.82 -6.92
CA THR A 182 -6.16 10.30 -6.90
C THR A 182 -6.52 9.58 -5.60
N TRP A 183 -5.55 9.37 -4.69
CA TRP A 183 -5.73 8.63 -3.45
C TRP A 183 -6.23 9.54 -2.34
N ASP A 184 -7.45 9.27 -1.87
CA ASP A 184 -8.11 10.01 -0.80
C ASP A 184 -7.93 9.26 0.53
N ARG A 185 -7.20 9.87 1.47
CA ARG A 185 -6.82 9.23 2.74
C ARG A 185 -8.03 8.76 3.54
N ALA A 186 -9.08 9.56 3.63
CA ALA A 186 -10.29 9.19 4.36
C ALA A 186 -10.97 7.95 3.73
N THR A 187 -11.01 7.89 2.41
CA THR A 187 -11.53 6.72 1.68
C THR A 187 -10.68 5.47 1.91
N LEU A 188 -9.36 5.59 1.80
CA LEU A 188 -8.44 4.46 1.99
C LEU A 188 -8.41 3.98 3.44
N TYR A 189 -8.32 4.89 4.41
CA TYR A 189 -8.37 4.54 5.83
C TYR A 189 -9.70 3.89 6.20
N GLY A 190 -10.84 4.49 5.82
CA GLY A 190 -12.16 3.97 6.15
C GLY A 190 -12.44 2.60 5.52
N SER A 191 -12.09 2.42 4.24
CA SER A 191 -12.22 1.11 3.59
C SER A 191 -11.26 0.08 4.18
N GLY A 192 -10.01 0.45 4.44
CA GLY A 192 -9.00 -0.43 5.03
C GLY A 192 -9.39 -0.93 6.41
N ALA A 193 -9.87 -0.02 7.28
CA ALA A 193 -10.42 -0.39 8.59
C ALA A 193 -11.56 -1.40 8.44
N ARG A 194 -12.48 -1.15 7.50
CA ARG A 194 -13.63 -2.04 7.30
C ARG A 194 -13.23 -3.42 6.78
N ILE A 195 -12.23 -3.50 5.90
CA ILE A 195 -11.69 -4.76 5.41
C ILE A 195 -11.09 -5.56 6.58
N ILE A 196 -10.29 -4.93 7.45
CA ILE A 196 -9.71 -5.61 8.62
C ILE A 196 -10.82 -6.15 9.53
N GLU A 197 -11.82 -5.33 9.85
CA GLU A 197 -12.95 -5.75 10.70
C GLU A 197 -13.69 -6.96 10.13
N MET A 198 -13.95 -6.96 8.81
CA MET A 198 -14.68 -8.01 8.12
C MET A 198 -13.88 -9.32 8.01
N GLU A 199 -12.58 -9.22 7.76
CA GLU A 199 -11.72 -10.39 7.52
C GLU A 199 -11.23 -11.06 8.81
N HIS A 200 -11.16 -10.31 9.91
CA HIS A 200 -10.67 -10.82 11.20
C HIS A 200 -11.77 -10.94 12.27
N ASP A 201 -13.00 -10.58 11.95
CA ASP A 201 -14.13 -10.54 12.89
C ASP A 201 -13.82 -9.73 14.16
N VAL A 202 -13.18 -8.57 13.97
CA VAL A 202 -12.82 -7.63 15.04
C VAL A 202 -13.54 -6.30 14.86
N LYS A 203 -13.64 -5.53 15.93
CA LYS A 203 -14.06 -4.12 15.88
C LYS A 203 -12.85 -3.23 16.14
N LEU A 204 -12.52 -2.36 15.18
CA LEU A 204 -11.37 -1.47 15.31
C LEU A 204 -11.77 -0.20 16.06
N THR A 205 -11.66 -0.23 17.39
CA THR A 205 -11.70 0.98 18.20
C THR A 205 -10.30 1.63 18.27
N PRO A 206 -10.18 2.92 18.61
CA PRO A 206 -8.89 3.56 18.82
C PRO A 206 -8.01 2.82 19.84
N GLU A 207 -8.62 2.30 20.91
CA GLU A 207 -7.93 1.54 21.95
C GLU A 207 -7.42 0.20 21.39
N LYS A 208 -8.24 -0.49 20.59
CA LYS A 208 -7.82 -1.76 19.98
C LYS A 208 -6.70 -1.54 18.96
N LEU A 209 -6.75 -0.44 18.22
CA LEU A 209 -5.71 -0.09 17.26
C LEU A 209 -4.39 0.20 17.97
N ALA A 210 -4.43 0.97 19.07
CA ALA A 210 -3.26 1.22 19.90
C ALA A 210 -2.67 -0.07 20.49
N GLU A 211 -3.51 -0.95 21.04
CA GLU A 211 -3.09 -2.27 21.54
C GLU A 211 -2.36 -3.08 20.46
N LEU A 212 -2.89 -3.11 19.23
CA LEU A 212 -2.28 -3.85 18.11
C LEU A 212 -0.97 -3.22 17.61
N GLN A 213 -0.76 -1.91 17.83
CA GLN A 213 0.46 -1.21 17.44
C GLN A 213 1.62 -1.45 18.40
N ASP A 214 1.32 -1.61 19.69
CA ASP A 214 2.31 -1.85 20.75
C ASP A 214 2.91 -3.26 20.69
N LEU A 215 2.25 -4.18 19.97
CA LEU A 215 2.77 -5.51 19.71
C LEU A 215 3.95 -5.43 18.75
N ASP A 216 4.98 -6.22 19.05
CA ASP A 216 6.14 -6.34 18.19
C ASP A 216 5.71 -6.96 16.85
N ILE A 217 5.98 -6.24 15.76
CA ILE A 217 5.68 -6.68 14.39
C ILE A 217 6.80 -7.57 13.84
N ASP A 218 7.92 -7.67 14.55
CA ASP A 218 9.11 -8.43 14.19
C ASP A 218 9.08 -9.85 14.79
N GLU A 219 8.12 -10.17 15.66
CA GLU A 219 7.87 -11.53 16.12
C GLU A 219 7.42 -12.42 14.95
N GLU A 220 8.19 -13.48 14.66
CA GLU A 220 7.93 -14.42 13.56
C GLU A 220 6.73 -15.36 13.81
N ASP A 221 6.19 -15.40 15.04
CA ASP A 221 5.05 -16.22 15.46
C ASP A 221 3.68 -15.59 15.06
N ASP A 222 3.59 -15.20 13.79
CA ASP A 222 2.51 -14.38 13.21
C ASP A 222 1.25 -15.16 12.78
N ASP A 223 1.16 -16.47 13.07
CA ASP A 223 -0.06 -17.27 12.82
C ASP A 223 -1.27 -16.77 13.63
N ILE A 224 -1.02 -16.01 14.71
CA ILE A 224 -2.06 -15.40 15.53
C ILE A 224 -2.68 -14.22 14.78
N GLY A 225 -3.85 -14.47 14.20
CA GLY A 225 -4.66 -13.43 13.56
C GLY A 225 -4.40 -13.32 12.06
N VAL A 226 -4.00 -14.39 11.39
CA VAL A 226 -4.10 -14.49 9.94
C VAL A 226 -5.58 -14.63 9.56
N ALA A 227 -6.11 -13.72 8.74
CA ALA A 227 -7.51 -13.76 8.31
C ALA A 227 -7.85 -15.10 7.63
N GLU A 228 -8.99 -15.71 7.96
CA GLU A 228 -9.46 -16.90 7.26
C GLU A 228 -9.78 -16.57 5.80
N GLY A 229 -9.40 -17.46 4.88
CA GLY A 229 -9.67 -17.30 3.45
C GLY A 229 -11.16 -17.10 3.12
N SER A 230 -12.05 -17.65 3.94
CA SER A 230 -13.51 -17.59 3.76
C SER A 230 -14.11 -16.20 4.02
N HIS A 231 -13.35 -15.30 4.64
CA HIS A 231 -13.78 -13.93 4.95
C HIS A 231 -13.14 -12.88 4.04
N ARG A 232 -12.29 -13.30 3.10
CA ARG A 232 -11.48 -12.40 2.28
C ARG A 232 -12.34 -11.49 1.39
N VAL A 233 -12.04 -10.19 1.44
CA VAL A 233 -12.53 -9.18 0.51
C VAL A 233 -11.66 -9.21 -0.75
N ARG A 234 -12.29 -9.54 -1.88
CA ARG A 234 -11.62 -9.58 -3.19
C ARG A 234 -11.53 -8.21 -3.83
N ASN A 235 -12.67 -7.51 -3.88
CA ASN A 235 -12.77 -6.17 -4.46
C ASN A 235 -13.59 -5.25 -3.56
N PHE A 236 -13.41 -3.96 -3.76
CA PHE A 236 -14.28 -2.95 -3.18
C PHE A 236 -14.48 -1.80 -4.15
N PHE A 237 -15.66 -1.20 -4.10
CA PHE A 237 -16.05 -0.13 -5.01
C PHE A 237 -16.71 0.99 -4.19
N PRO A 238 -16.06 2.16 -4.05
CA PRO A 238 -16.70 3.31 -3.46
C PRO A 238 -17.82 3.80 -4.38
N GLN A 239 -19.03 3.94 -3.84
CA GLN A 239 -20.14 4.55 -4.56
C GLN A 239 -19.92 6.06 -4.72
N SER A 240 -20.51 6.63 -5.77
CA SER A 240 -20.33 8.04 -6.13
C SER A 240 -20.88 8.97 -5.06
N GLY A 241 -20.11 9.99 -4.69
CA GLY A 241 -20.54 11.09 -3.82
C GLY A 241 -20.14 10.91 -2.35
N TRP A 242 -20.46 11.93 -1.57
CA TRP A 242 -20.45 11.91 -0.10
C TRP A 242 -21.83 12.41 0.32
N ASP A 243 -22.49 11.67 1.19
CA ASP A 243 -23.77 12.06 1.77
C ASP A 243 -23.49 12.83 3.05
N SER A 244 -24.08 14.02 3.20
CA SER A 244 -24.07 14.72 4.48
C SER A 244 -25.24 14.27 5.36
N PHE A 245 -25.00 14.22 6.67
CA PHE A 245 -26.02 13.94 7.67
C PHE A 245 -25.68 14.65 8.97
N LEU A 246 -26.70 14.92 9.78
CA LEU A 246 -26.52 15.54 11.09
C LEU A 246 -26.24 14.45 12.13
N GLN A 247 -25.16 14.62 12.88
CA GLN A 247 -24.85 13.84 14.06
C GLN A 247 -25.78 14.21 15.22
N SER A 248 -25.81 13.37 16.26
CA SER A 248 -26.63 13.58 17.46
C SER A 248 -26.30 14.86 18.23
N ASP A 249 -25.10 15.41 18.04
CA ASP A 249 -24.64 16.67 18.62
C ASP A 249 -24.94 17.90 17.74
N GLY A 250 -25.61 17.70 16.59
CA GLY A 250 -25.96 18.74 15.64
C GLY A 250 -24.85 19.10 14.65
N GLN A 251 -23.69 18.43 14.67
CA GLN A 251 -22.62 18.65 13.69
C GLN A 251 -22.93 17.95 12.37
N GLU A 252 -22.62 18.60 11.25
CA GLU A 252 -22.71 17.99 9.92
C GLU A 252 -21.51 17.06 9.70
N ALA A 253 -21.80 15.81 9.35
CA ALA A 253 -20.80 14.82 9.02
C ALA A 253 -21.05 14.22 7.64
N PHE A 254 -19.99 13.72 7.02
CA PHE A 254 -20.04 13.16 5.67
C PHE A 254 -19.77 11.65 5.72
N ARG A 255 -20.56 10.88 4.99
CA ARG A 255 -20.35 9.44 4.80
C ARG A 255 -20.35 9.06 3.32
N ARG A 256 -19.74 7.93 3.01
CA ARG A 256 -19.76 7.34 1.67
C ARG A 256 -20.07 5.86 1.78
N SER A 257 -20.90 5.37 0.88
CA SER A 257 -21.17 3.95 0.73
C SER A 257 -20.04 3.27 -0.05
N ILE A 258 -19.61 2.10 0.42
CA ILE A 258 -18.64 1.23 -0.25
C ILE A 258 -19.24 -0.17 -0.34
N CYS A 259 -19.20 -0.75 -1.52
CA CYS A 259 -19.52 -2.15 -1.75
C CYS A 259 -18.24 -2.98 -1.62
N PHE A 260 -18.30 -4.07 -0.86
CA PHE A 260 -17.24 -5.04 -0.67
C PHE A 260 -17.69 -6.37 -1.27
N GLU A 261 -16.88 -6.92 -2.17
CA GLU A 261 -17.09 -8.23 -2.76
C GLU A 261 -16.28 -9.25 -1.98
N MET A 262 -16.95 -10.25 -1.41
CA MET A 262 -16.33 -11.24 -0.53
C MET A 262 -16.57 -12.67 -1.02
N VAL A 263 -15.63 -13.55 -0.68
CA VAL A 263 -15.77 -15.00 -0.90
C VAL A 263 -16.99 -15.51 -0.12
N LYS A 264 -17.91 -16.21 -0.77
CA LYS A 264 -19.09 -16.78 -0.11
C LYS A 264 -18.72 -18.04 0.68
N LYS A 265 -19.15 -18.12 1.93
CA LYS A 265 -19.04 -19.34 2.75
C LYS A 265 -19.82 -20.49 2.07
N GLY A 266 -19.13 -21.58 1.75
CA GLY A 266 -19.72 -22.79 1.17
C GLY A 266 -19.57 -22.98 -0.35
N GLY A 267 -18.84 -22.10 -1.04
CA GLY A 267 -18.33 -22.36 -2.39
C GLY A 267 -19.39 -22.50 -3.49
N ASP A 268 -20.02 -21.38 -3.87
CA ASP A 268 -20.11 -20.96 -5.28
C ASP A 268 -20.67 -19.52 -5.36
N GLY A 269 -19.94 -18.63 -6.03
CA GLY A 269 -20.22 -17.20 -6.20
C GLY A 269 -19.65 -16.26 -5.14
N ASP A 270 -19.54 -14.97 -5.48
CA ASP A 270 -19.21 -13.89 -4.56
C ASP A 270 -20.48 -13.32 -3.90
N HIS A 271 -20.35 -12.80 -2.68
CA HIS A 271 -21.43 -12.03 -2.04
C HIS A 271 -21.00 -10.59 -1.83
N VAL A 272 -21.90 -9.66 -2.14
CA VAL A 272 -21.63 -8.22 -2.03
C VAL A 272 -22.22 -7.72 -0.72
N LEU A 273 -21.37 -7.14 0.12
CA LEU A 273 -21.76 -6.43 1.33
C LEU A 273 -21.61 -4.93 1.11
N GLN A 274 -22.65 -4.17 1.45
CA GLN A 274 -22.59 -2.71 1.44
C GLN A 274 -22.30 -2.20 2.85
N SER A 275 -21.32 -1.32 2.99
CA SER A 275 -20.99 -0.66 4.25
C SER A 275 -20.79 0.83 4.04
N TRP A 276 -20.84 1.59 5.12
CA TRP A 276 -20.60 3.03 5.11
C TRP A 276 -19.26 3.34 5.75
N ILE A 277 -18.53 4.28 5.16
CA ILE A 277 -17.34 4.87 5.76
C ILE A 277 -17.60 6.35 6.05
N MET A 278 -16.95 6.83 7.11
CA MET A 278 -17.07 8.21 7.57
C MET A 278 -15.89 9.03 7.06
N ARG A 279 -16.16 10.27 6.65
CA ARG A 279 -15.10 11.27 6.48
C ARG A 279 -14.81 11.84 7.87
N ARG A 280 -13.73 11.37 8.49
CA ARG A 280 -13.20 11.95 9.73
C ARG A 280 -12.23 13.08 9.39
#